data_AF-M9M7K7-F1
#
_entry.id   AF-M9M7K7-F1
#
_cell.length_a   1.000
_cell.length_b   1.000
_cell.length_c   1.000
_cell.angle_alpha   90.00
_cell.angle_beta   90.00
_cell.angle_gamma   90.00
#
_symmetry.space_group_name_H-M   'P 1'
#
loop_
_entity.id
_entity.type
_entity.pdbx_description
1 polymer ?
#
loop_
_entity_poly.entity_id
_entity_poly.type
_entity_poly.pdbx_seq_one_letter_code
_entity_poly.pdbx_strand_id
1 'polypeptide(L)'
;MSMTQIADELGRDRKTIRKWLQADEPGVYPKRKPTAGKLDAYKGYIRHRMAEGCLNARVILDEIREKGYTGSSTILRIFMQPLRPSIQSKATERFETAPGEQAQMDWGHFKVDDDGKLKRLYAFVMVLGFSRVMDVEFTEDERLDTLMGCHTRAFEYFGGMTRNYLYDNMKTVVNGQDENGET
;
A
#
# COMPACT_ATOMS: atom_id res chain seq x y z
N MET A 1 42.85 31.28 -26.06
CA MET A 1 41.39 31.29 -26.32
C MET A 1 40.83 32.62 -25.82
N SER A 2 40.01 33.32 -26.59
CA SER A 2 39.47 34.64 -26.17
C SER A 2 38.26 34.47 -25.25
N MET A 3 37.99 35.46 -24.37
CA MET A 3 36.82 35.42 -23.48
C MET A 3 35.49 35.31 -24.24
N THR A 4 35.44 35.82 -25.47
CA THR A 4 34.26 35.71 -26.35
C THR A 4 34.06 34.27 -26.83
N GLN A 5 35.14 33.59 -27.22
CA GLN A 5 35.08 32.20 -27.64
C GLN A 5 34.60 31.28 -26.50
N ILE A 6 35.10 31.52 -25.29
CA ILE A 6 34.68 30.76 -24.09
C ILE A 6 33.21 31.02 -23.75
N ALA A 7 32.74 32.26 -23.92
CA ALA A 7 31.34 32.63 -23.66
C ALA A 7 30.38 31.95 -24.65
N ASP A 8 30.75 31.90 -25.93
CA ASP A 8 29.94 31.31 -27.00
C ASP A 8 29.89 29.77 -26.89
N GLU A 9 30.99 29.14 -26.48
CA GLU A 9 31.07 27.68 -26.29
C GLU A 9 30.30 27.21 -25.04
N LEU A 10 30.36 27.96 -23.94
CA LEU A 10 29.72 27.61 -22.67
C LEU A 10 28.31 28.19 -22.49
N GLY A 11 27.86 29.07 -23.39
CA GLY A 11 26.57 29.76 -23.29
C GLY A 11 26.44 30.63 -22.05
N ARG A 12 27.54 31.23 -21.57
CA ARG A 12 27.57 32.07 -20.36
C ARG A 12 28.00 33.49 -20.68
N ASP A 13 27.45 34.45 -19.94
CA ASP A 13 27.77 35.86 -20.13
C ASP A 13 29.26 36.16 -19.90
N ARG A 14 29.84 37.04 -20.75
CA ARG A 14 31.27 37.39 -20.73
C ARG A 14 31.73 37.94 -19.39
N LYS A 15 30.87 38.64 -18.62
CA LYS A 15 31.21 39.12 -17.27
C LYS A 15 31.34 37.97 -16.28
N THR A 16 30.55 36.91 -16.47
CA THR A 16 30.68 35.68 -15.68
C THR A 16 32.00 35.01 -16.01
N ILE A 17 32.31 34.77 -17.29
CA ILE A 17 33.60 34.19 -17.70
C ILE A 17 34.78 35.00 -17.16
N ARG A 18 34.75 36.34 -17.29
CA ARG A 18 35.79 37.23 -16.74
C ARG A 18 35.93 37.08 -15.22
N LYS A 19 34.82 37.04 -14.48
CA LYS A 19 34.82 36.87 -13.02
C LYS A 19 35.44 35.54 -12.60
N TRP A 20 35.16 34.46 -13.31
CA TRP A 20 35.67 33.13 -12.99
C TRP A 20 37.13 32.95 -13.41
N LEU A 21 37.57 33.56 -14.52
CA LEU A 21 38.98 33.56 -14.93
C LEU A 21 39.88 34.43 -14.04
N GLN A 22 39.30 35.41 -13.33
CA GLN A 22 40.02 36.25 -12.35
C GLN A 22 40.00 35.66 -10.93
N ALA A 23 39.26 34.58 -10.69
CA ALA A 23 39.22 33.92 -9.41
C ALA A 23 40.25 32.78 -9.40
N ASP A 24 41.18 32.80 -8.44
CA ASP A 24 42.18 31.72 -8.29
C ASP A 24 41.56 30.41 -7.79
N GLU A 25 40.36 30.46 -7.19
CA GLU A 25 39.62 29.29 -6.71
C GLU A 25 38.12 29.35 -7.08
N PRO A 26 37.46 28.20 -7.32
CA PRO A 26 36.02 28.15 -7.51
C PRO A 26 35.30 28.67 -6.26
N GLY A 27 34.38 29.62 -6.42
CA GLY A 27 33.63 30.18 -5.31
C GLY A 27 32.88 29.09 -4.53
N VAL A 28 33.12 29.02 -3.21
CA VAL A 28 32.38 28.11 -2.33
C VAL A 28 30.93 28.57 -2.27
N TYR A 29 30.01 27.74 -2.77
CA TYR A 29 28.59 27.99 -2.58
C TYR A 29 28.28 27.97 -1.08
N PRO A 30 27.71 29.04 -0.52
CA PRO A 30 27.39 29.06 0.91
C PRO A 30 26.40 27.93 1.19
N LYS A 31 26.79 26.97 2.04
CA LYS A 31 25.86 25.97 2.56
C LYS A 31 24.75 26.71 3.29
N ARG A 32 23.53 26.61 2.74
CA ARG A 32 22.34 27.22 3.34
C ARG A 32 22.20 26.68 4.76
N LYS A 33 22.18 27.57 5.76
CA LYS A 33 21.93 27.16 7.15
C LYS A 33 20.57 26.43 7.19
N PRO A 34 20.47 25.23 7.78
CA PRO A 34 19.20 24.53 7.87
C PRO A 34 18.24 25.37 8.72
N THR A 35 17.23 25.96 8.09
CA THR A 35 16.15 26.63 8.79
C THR A 35 15.28 25.56 9.45
N ALA A 36 14.77 25.83 10.65
CA ALA A 36 13.83 24.95 11.32
C ALA A 36 12.64 24.66 10.38
N GLY A 37 12.42 23.37 10.09
CA GLY A 37 11.33 22.92 9.26
C GLY A 37 10.01 22.99 10.02
N LYS A 38 8.89 23.17 9.31
CA LYS A 38 7.54 23.23 9.90
C LYS A 38 7.19 22.05 10.83
N LEU A 39 7.84 20.90 10.63
CA LEU A 39 7.62 19.68 11.41
C LEU A 39 8.42 19.66 12.72
N ASP A 40 9.44 20.51 12.88
CA ASP A 40 10.43 20.38 13.96
C ASP A 40 9.80 20.46 15.36
N ALA A 41 8.82 21.34 15.56
CA ALA A 41 8.06 21.45 16.80
C ALA A 41 7.26 20.18 17.17
N TYR A 42 6.91 19.34 16.17
CA TYR A 42 6.06 18.17 16.34
C TYR A 42 6.84 16.85 16.37
N LYS A 43 8.15 16.87 16.06
CA LYS A 43 8.98 15.65 15.99
C LYS A 43 8.97 14.83 17.28
N GLY A 44 8.96 15.49 18.44
CA GLY A 44 8.89 14.82 19.74
C GLY A 44 7.59 14.02 19.90
N TYR A 45 6.45 14.65 19.59
CA TYR A 45 5.14 14.01 19.63
C TYR A 45 5.04 12.83 18.65
N ILE A 46 5.51 13.03 17.41
CA ILE A 46 5.50 11.97 16.38
C ILE A 46 6.30 10.74 16.84
N ARG A 47 7.49 10.94 17.43
CA ARG A 47 8.31 9.84 17.96
C ARG A 47 7.59 9.09 19.09
N HIS A 48 6.94 9.82 19.99
CA HIS A 48 6.16 9.22 21.07
C HIS A 48 5.02 8.35 20.54
N ARG A 49 4.20 8.89 19.63
CA ARG A 49 3.09 8.15 19.01
C ARG A 49 3.55 6.92 18.24
N MET A 50 4.69 7.01 17.55
CA MET A 50 5.28 5.87 16.87
C MET A 50 5.80 4.81 17.85
N ALA A 51 6.33 5.21 19.01
CA ALA A 51 6.75 4.30 20.07
C ALA A 51 5.56 3.57 20.73
N GLU A 52 4.39 4.22 20.80
CA GLU A 52 3.12 3.59 21.21
C GLU A 52 2.53 2.65 20.16
N GLY A 53 3.19 2.47 19.01
CA GLY A 53 2.74 1.58 17.93
C GLY A 53 1.85 2.25 16.88
N CYS A 54 1.58 3.55 16.96
CA CYS A 54 0.85 4.26 15.92
C CYS A 54 1.78 4.53 14.72
N LEU A 55 1.71 3.67 13.69
CA LEU A 55 2.50 3.83 12.46
C LEU A 55 1.72 4.45 11.30
N ASN A 56 0.42 4.70 11.50
CA ASN A 56 -0.45 5.31 10.50
C ASN A 56 -0.21 6.82 10.41
N ALA A 57 0.43 7.24 9.31
CA ALA A 57 0.75 8.64 9.07
C ALA A 57 -0.48 9.54 8.95
N ARG A 58 -1.67 9.01 8.62
CA ARG A 58 -2.91 9.79 8.55
C ARG A 58 -3.39 10.15 9.96
N VAL A 59 -3.43 9.18 10.87
CA VAL A 59 -3.82 9.40 12.27
C VAL A 59 -2.91 10.45 12.91
N ILE A 60 -1.59 10.28 12.79
CA ILE A 60 -0.62 11.24 13.34
C ILE A 60 -0.77 12.62 12.68
N LEU A 61 -1.06 12.69 11.38
CA LEU A 61 -1.24 13.95 10.67
C LEU A 61 -2.44 14.74 11.22
N ASP A 62 -3.55 14.06 11.49
CA ASP A 62 -4.76 14.69 12.01
C ASP A 62 -4.51 15.18 13.45
N GLU A 63 -3.86 14.37 14.30
CA GLU A 63 -3.45 14.77 15.67
C GLU A 63 -2.52 16.00 15.69
N ILE A 64 -1.52 16.09 14.80
CA ILE A 64 -0.62 17.25 14.78
C ILE A 64 -1.28 18.48 14.15
N ARG A 65 -2.28 18.31 13.26
CA ARG A 65 -3.06 19.42 12.70
C ARG A 65 -3.94 20.07 13.74
N GLU A 66 -4.57 19.28 14.61
CA GLU A 66 -5.30 19.78 15.78
C GLU A 66 -4.39 20.61 16.70
N LYS A 67 -3.10 20.26 16.78
CA LYS A 67 -2.08 21.01 17.51
C LYS A 67 -1.49 22.21 16.75
N GLY A 68 -2.01 22.52 15.55
CA GLY A 68 -1.63 23.70 14.77
C GLY A 68 -0.62 23.45 13.63
N TYR A 69 -0.39 22.19 13.24
CA TYR A 69 0.51 21.88 12.12
C TYR A 69 -0.08 22.28 10.76
N THR A 70 0.61 23.15 10.02
CA THR A 70 0.21 23.65 8.70
C THR A 70 1.05 23.08 7.55
N GLY A 71 1.87 22.07 7.81
CA GLY A 71 2.71 21.44 6.79
C GLY A 71 2.01 20.29 6.04
N SER A 72 2.71 19.73 5.04
CA SER A 72 2.17 18.66 4.22
C SER A 72 2.41 17.27 4.83
N SER A 73 1.52 16.33 4.49
CA SER A 73 1.66 14.91 4.85
C SER A 73 2.95 14.29 4.33
N THR A 74 3.50 14.79 3.22
CA THR A 74 4.77 14.34 2.65
C THR A 74 5.93 14.55 3.61
N ILE A 75 6.01 15.71 4.28
CA ILE A 75 7.10 16.02 5.23
C ILE A 75 7.02 15.07 6.43
N LEU A 76 5.81 14.81 6.93
CA LEU A 76 5.58 13.83 7.99
C LEU A 76 6.03 12.43 7.57
N ARG A 77 5.61 11.95 6.39
CA ARG A 77 5.97 10.61 5.91
C ARG A 77 7.49 10.43 5.74
N ILE A 78 8.17 11.44 5.19
CA ILE A 78 9.63 11.43 5.05
C ILE A 78 10.30 11.31 6.44
N PHE A 79 9.79 12.03 7.44
CA PHE A 79 10.31 11.95 8.80
C PHE A 79 10.04 10.60 9.47
N MET A 80 8.85 10.02 9.25
CA MET A 80 8.47 8.72 9.83
C MET A 80 9.21 7.56 9.18
N GLN A 81 9.53 7.64 7.87
CA GLN A 81 10.11 6.53 7.10
C GLN A 81 11.33 5.87 7.76
N PRO A 82 12.40 6.59 8.16
CA PRO A 82 13.57 5.97 8.80
C PRO A 82 13.30 5.47 10.22
N LEU A 83 12.19 5.89 10.84
CA LEU A 83 11.81 5.50 12.21
C LEU A 83 10.85 4.31 12.24
N ARG A 84 10.29 3.93 11.09
CA ARG A 84 9.46 2.73 11.03
C ARG A 84 10.36 1.52 11.26
N PRO A 85 9.94 0.58 12.12
CA PRO A 85 10.64 -0.70 12.19
C PRO A 85 10.70 -1.25 10.77
N SER A 86 11.87 -1.72 10.36
CA SER A 86 11.94 -2.57 9.19
C SER A 86 11.07 -3.77 9.53
N ILE A 87 9.85 -3.78 9.01
CA ILE A 87 9.14 -5.02 8.81
C ILE A 87 10.03 -5.71 7.77
N GLN A 88 11.05 -6.45 8.24
CA GLN A 88 11.41 -7.66 7.55
C GLN A 88 10.06 -8.34 7.41
N SER A 89 9.50 -8.32 6.21
CA SER A 89 8.36 -9.18 5.93
C SER A 89 8.89 -10.54 6.34
N LYS A 90 8.47 -11.02 7.51
CA LYS A 90 8.48 -12.45 7.77
C LYS A 90 7.77 -12.95 6.54
N ALA A 91 8.54 -13.55 5.62
CA ALA A 91 8.01 -14.18 4.44
C ALA A 91 6.79 -14.90 4.96
N THR A 92 5.59 -14.48 4.52
CA THR A 92 4.31 -14.90 5.07
C THR A 92 4.47 -16.35 5.46
N GLU A 93 4.45 -16.68 6.76
CA GLU A 93 4.61 -18.07 7.17
C GLU A 93 3.56 -18.81 6.37
N ARG A 94 4.02 -19.57 5.36
CA ARG A 94 3.13 -20.31 4.49
C ARG A 94 2.63 -21.41 5.39
N PHE A 95 1.44 -21.21 5.95
CA PHE A 95 0.69 -22.28 6.54
C PHE A 95 0.42 -23.28 5.41
N GLU A 96 1.33 -24.23 5.25
CA GLU A 96 1.13 -25.41 4.41
C GLU A 96 0.22 -26.34 5.21
N THR A 97 -1.06 -26.33 4.87
CA THR A 97 -2.03 -27.27 5.42
C THR A 97 -1.82 -28.64 4.77
N ALA A 98 -2.10 -29.73 5.49
CA ALA A 98 -2.02 -31.07 4.91
C ALA A 98 -3.03 -31.24 3.74
N PRO A 99 -2.80 -32.19 2.81
CA PRO A 99 -3.79 -32.50 1.77
C PRO A 99 -5.18 -32.75 2.36
N GLY A 100 -6.20 -32.09 1.83
CA GLY A 100 -7.59 -32.22 2.32
C GLY A 100 -7.89 -31.49 3.64
N GLU A 101 -6.92 -30.81 4.27
CA GLU A 101 -7.16 -30.15 5.56
C GLU A 101 -7.93 -28.84 5.41
N GLN A 102 -7.65 -28.07 4.36
CA GLN A 102 -8.25 -26.74 4.22
C GLN A 102 -8.43 -26.32 2.76
N ALA A 103 -9.53 -25.63 2.49
CA ALA A 103 -9.73 -24.80 1.30
C ALA A 103 -10.00 -23.33 1.72
N GLN A 104 -9.57 -22.41 0.87
CA GLN A 104 -9.84 -20.97 1.01
C GLN A 104 -10.83 -20.53 -0.05
N MET A 105 -11.71 -19.62 0.32
CA MET A 105 -12.86 -19.23 -0.49
C MET A 105 -12.99 -17.71 -0.52
N ASP A 106 -13.24 -17.19 -1.71
CA ASP A 106 -13.37 -15.75 -1.94
C ASP A 106 -14.34 -15.45 -3.09
N TRP A 107 -14.87 -14.23 -3.11
CA TRP A 107 -15.66 -13.67 -4.20
C TRP A 107 -14.89 -12.54 -4.90
N GLY A 108 -14.59 -12.74 -6.18
CA GLY A 108 -14.13 -11.67 -7.05
C GLY A 108 -15.30 -10.82 -7.55
N HIS A 109 -15.23 -9.50 -7.42
CA HIS A 109 -16.27 -8.60 -7.92
C HIS A 109 -15.84 -7.88 -9.19
N PHE A 110 -16.64 -7.98 -10.24
CA PHE A 110 -16.38 -7.41 -11.55
C PHE A 110 -17.52 -6.52 -12.02
N LYS A 111 -17.17 -5.51 -12.81
CA LYS A 111 -18.12 -4.75 -13.62
C LYS A 111 -17.72 -4.95 -15.07
N VAL A 112 -18.66 -5.43 -15.87
CA VAL A 112 -18.41 -5.80 -17.26
C VAL A 112 -19.39 -5.02 -18.12
N ASP A 113 -18.90 -4.49 -19.24
CA ASP A 113 -19.76 -3.87 -20.24
C ASP A 113 -20.36 -4.97 -21.10
N ASP A 114 -21.69 -5.06 -21.09
CA ASP A 114 -22.48 -5.99 -21.90
C ASP A 114 -23.39 -5.16 -22.81
N ASP A 115 -22.95 -4.97 -24.06
CA ASP A 115 -23.63 -4.18 -25.08
C ASP A 115 -24.00 -2.75 -24.60
N GLY A 116 -23.04 -2.05 -23.97
CA GLY A 116 -23.22 -0.70 -23.45
C GLY A 116 -23.99 -0.62 -22.12
N LYS A 117 -24.36 -1.76 -21.53
CA LYS A 117 -24.93 -1.82 -20.17
C LYS A 117 -23.88 -2.37 -19.21
N LEU A 118 -23.59 -1.59 -18.17
CA LEU A 118 -22.68 -2.02 -17.13
C LEU A 118 -23.37 -3.06 -16.22
N LYS A 119 -22.96 -4.33 -16.34
CA LYS A 119 -23.43 -5.44 -15.53
C LYS A 119 -22.43 -5.78 -14.43
N ARG A 120 -22.93 -6.19 -13.26
CA ARG A 120 -22.09 -6.75 -12.18
C ARG A 120 -22.00 -8.26 -12.39
N LEU A 121 -20.78 -8.77 -12.29
CA LEU A 121 -20.49 -10.21 -12.30
C LEU A 121 -19.63 -10.52 -11.09
N TYR A 122 -19.81 -11.70 -10.56
CA TYR A 122 -19.08 -12.21 -9.41
C TYR A 122 -18.33 -13.45 -9.84
N ALA A 123 -17.18 -13.73 -9.24
CA ALA A 123 -16.45 -14.98 -9.44
C ALA A 123 -16.27 -15.65 -8.09
N PHE A 124 -16.91 -16.80 -7.93
CA PHE A 124 -16.62 -17.70 -6.85
C PHE A 124 -15.25 -18.32 -7.09
N VAL A 125 -14.37 -18.26 -6.10
CA VAL A 125 -13.04 -18.88 -6.18
C VAL A 125 -12.86 -19.77 -4.97
N MET A 126 -12.55 -21.05 -5.21
CA MET A 126 -12.15 -21.99 -4.16
C MET A 126 -10.74 -22.52 -4.44
N VAL A 127 -9.85 -22.43 -3.46
CA VAL A 127 -8.44 -22.84 -3.58
C VAL A 127 -8.09 -23.86 -2.49
N LEU A 128 -7.56 -25.01 -2.89
CA LEU A 128 -7.05 -25.99 -1.93
C LEU A 128 -5.76 -25.49 -1.28
N GLY A 129 -5.68 -25.48 0.05
CA GLY A 129 -4.57 -24.90 0.80
C GLY A 129 -3.22 -25.57 0.56
N PHE A 130 -3.23 -26.91 0.38
CA PHE A 130 -2.03 -27.70 0.10
C PHE A 130 -1.56 -27.57 -1.36
N SER A 131 -2.38 -28.03 -2.32
CA SER A 131 -1.98 -28.17 -3.72
C SER A 131 -2.11 -26.88 -4.53
N ARG A 132 -2.84 -25.89 -4.02
CA ARG A 132 -3.20 -24.63 -4.72
C ARG A 132 -3.99 -24.82 -6.01
N VAL A 133 -4.54 -26.01 -6.23
CA VAL A 133 -5.52 -26.24 -7.28
C VAL A 133 -6.75 -25.38 -6.97
N MET A 134 -7.29 -24.76 -8.02
CA MET A 134 -8.32 -23.73 -7.92
C MET A 134 -9.49 -24.10 -8.83
N ASP A 135 -10.70 -23.88 -8.32
CA ASP A 135 -11.94 -23.86 -9.08
C ASP A 135 -12.47 -22.43 -9.11
N VAL A 136 -12.94 -21.98 -10.28
CA VAL A 136 -13.46 -20.63 -10.49
C VAL A 136 -14.76 -20.69 -11.26
N GLU A 137 -15.80 -20.07 -10.73
CA GLU A 137 -17.10 -20.00 -11.38
C GLU A 137 -17.65 -18.57 -11.38
N PHE A 138 -18.11 -18.08 -12.53
CA PHE A 138 -18.73 -16.76 -12.65
C PHE A 138 -20.24 -16.82 -12.42
N THR A 139 -20.77 -15.90 -11.61
CA THR A 139 -22.19 -15.81 -11.24
C THR A 139 -22.70 -14.38 -11.36
N GLU A 140 -24.02 -14.22 -11.40
CA GLU A 140 -24.68 -12.90 -11.46
C GLU A 140 -25.07 -12.36 -10.08
N ASP A 141 -24.98 -13.18 -9.04
CA ASP A 141 -25.19 -12.82 -7.64
C ASP A 141 -24.36 -13.67 -6.69
N GLU A 142 -24.38 -13.31 -5.41
CA GLU A 142 -23.64 -13.97 -4.31
C GLU A 142 -24.62 -14.49 -3.24
N ARG A 143 -25.84 -14.85 -3.65
CA ARG A 143 -26.85 -15.36 -2.71
C ARG A 143 -26.43 -16.74 -2.19
N LEU A 144 -27.02 -17.13 -1.06
CA LEU A 144 -26.67 -18.39 -0.40
C LEU A 144 -26.92 -19.62 -1.29
N ASP A 145 -28.00 -19.63 -2.06
CA ASP A 145 -28.31 -20.68 -3.03
C ASP A 145 -27.26 -20.77 -4.15
N THR A 146 -26.85 -19.63 -4.69
CA THR A 146 -25.75 -19.55 -5.66
C THR A 146 -24.44 -20.06 -5.06
N LEU A 147 -24.11 -19.63 -3.83
CA LEU A 147 -22.93 -20.06 -3.10
C LEU A 147 -22.92 -21.58 -2.88
N MET A 148 -24.02 -22.17 -2.46
CA MET A 148 -24.16 -23.62 -2.26
C MET A 148 -24.02 -24.40 -3.57
N GLY A 149 -24.55 -23.85 -4.67
CA GLY A 149 -24.38 -24.40 -6.01
C GLY A 149 -22.90 -24.45 -6.43
N CYS A 150 -22.18 -23.35 -6.23
CA CYS A 150 -20.75 -23.27 -6.52
C CYS A 150 -19.94 -24.29 -5.70
N HIS A 151 -20.25 -24.46 -4.42
CA HIS A 151 -19.59 -25.49 -3.59
C HIS A 151 -19.77 -26.90 -4.16
N THR A 152 -21.00 -27.23 -4.56
CA THR A 152 -21.32 -28.57 -5.06
C THR A 152 -20.48 -28.89 -6.28
N ARG A 153 -20.41 -27.96 -7.24
CA ARG A 153 -19.60 -28.10 -8.45
C ARG A 153 -18.09 -28.10 -8.17
N ALA A 154 -17.64 -27.26 -7.24
CA ALA A 154 -16.24 -27.25 -6.82
C ALA A 154 -15.84 -28.59 -6.19
N PHE A 155 -16.69 -29.19 -5.37
CA PHE A 155 -16.42 -30.50 -4.76
C PHE A 155 -16.38 -31.63 -5.80
N GLU A 156 -17.26 -31.58 -6.80
CA GLU A 156 -17.20 -32.49 -7.96
C GLU A 156 -15.90 -32.32 -8.73
N TYR A 157 -15.47 -31.07 -8.99
CA TYR A 157 -14.20 -30.76 -9.67
C TYR A 157 -12.98 -31.28 -8.89
N PHE A 158 -12.93 -31.08 -7.58
CA PHE A 158 -11.83 -31.58 -6.73
C PHE A 158 -11.91 -33.09 -6.45
N GLY A 159 -13.04 -33.73 -6.74
CA GLY A 159 -13.30 -35.13 -6.39
C GLY A 159 -13.46 -35.37 -4.89
N GLY A 160 -13.80 -34.33 -4.11
CA GLY A 160 -13.94 -34.43 -2.66
C GLY A 160 -14.05 -33.09 -1.94
N MET A 161 -14.10 -33.16 -0.62
CA MET A 161 -14.21 -32.02 0.29
C MET A 161 -12.99 -31.92 1.22
N THR A 162 -12.71 -30.72 1.71
CA THR A 162 -11.70 -30.49 2.75
C THR A 162 -12.33 -30.43 4.14
N ARG A 163 -11.52 -30.58 5.19
CA ARG A 163 -11.99 -30.54 6.58
C ARG A 163 -12.47 -29.15 7.00
N ASN A 164 -11.77 -28.11 6.57
CA ASN A 164 -12.05 -26.73 6.96
C ASN A 164 -12.14 -25.82 5.73
N TYR A 165 -13.13 -24.92 5.72
CA TYR A 165 -13.30 -23.90 4.69
C TYR A 165 -13.11 -22.53 5.32
N LEU A 166 -12.11 -21.78 4.84
CA LEU A 166 -11.87 -20.41 5.26
C LEU A 166 -12.57 -19.45 4.30
N TYR A 167 -13.31 -18.52 4.88
CA TYR A 167 -13.97 -17.43 4.17
C TYR A 167 -13.42 -16.11 4.69
N ASP A 168 -12.92 -15.24 3.82
CA ASP A 168 -12.50 -13.90 4.24
C ASP A 168 -13.72 -12.96 4.21
N ASN A 169 -14.16 -12.51 5.39
CA ASN A 169 -15.14 -11.44 5.68
C ASN A 169 -16.23 -11.16 4.61
N MET A 170 -16.74 -12.20 3.97
CA MET A 170 -17.72 -12.09 2.92
C MET A 170 -19.10 -11.86 3.54
N LYS A 171 -19.75 -10.78 3.12
CA LYS A 171 -21.06 -10.36 3.68
C LYS A 171 -22.12 -11.46 3.64
N THR A 172 -22.00 -12.44 2.74
CA THR A 172 -22.90 -13.59 2.63
C THR A 172 -22.77 -14.59 3.79
N VAL A 173 -21.63 -14.63 4.48
CA VAL A 173 -21.38 -15.52 5.66
C VAL A 173 -21.44 -14.76 6.99
N VAL A 174 -21.33 -13.43 6.98
CA VAL A 174 -21.44 -12.61 8.18
C VAL A 174 -22.91 -12.27 8.47
N ASN A 175 -23.58 -13.11 9.25
CA ASN A 175 -24.76 -12.70 10.01
C ASN A 175 -24.31 -12.23 11.40
N GLY A 176 -24.27 -10.91 11.61
CA GLY A 176 -24.06 -10.29 12.92
C GLY A 176 -22.60 -10.25 13.37
N GLN A 177 -21.92 -9.13 13.11
CA GLN A 177 -20.78 -8.74 13.94
C GLN A 177 -21.37 -8.14 15.22
N ASP A 178 -21.34 -8.89 16.32
CA ASP A 178 -21.44 -8.28 17.64
C ASP A 178 -20.15 -7.49 17.89
N GLU A 179 -20.29 -6.29 18.43
CA GLU A 179 -19.26 -5.24 18.51
C GLU A 179 -18.00 -5.61 19.35
N ASN A 180 -17.88 -6.86 19.81
CA ASN A 180 -16.82 -7.32 20.71
C ASN A 180 -15.94 -8.46 20.19
N GLY A 181 -16.08 -8.91 18.94
CA GLY A 181 -15.02 -9.66 18.26
C GLY A 181 -14.44 -10.90 18.99
N GLU A 182 -15.26 -11.66 19.70
CA GLU A 182 -14.87 -12.97 20.24
C GLU A 182 -15.77 -14.06 19.63
N THR A 183 -15.15 -15.20 19.31
CA THR A 183 -15.74 -16.36 18.61
C THR A 183 -16.52 -17.25 19.55
#